data_AF-A0A973G2K8-F1
#
_entry.id   AF-A0A973G2K8-F1
#
_cell.length_a   1.000
_cell.length_b   1.000
_cell.length_c   1.000
_cell.angle_alpha   90.00
_cell.angle_beta   90.00
_cell.angle_gamma   90.00
#
_symmetry.space_group_name_H-M   'P 1'
#
loop_
_entity.id
_entity.type
_entity.pdbx_description
1 polymer ?
#
loop_
_entity_poly.entity_id
_entity_poly.type
_entity_poly.pdbx_seq_one_letter_code
_entity_poly.pdbx_strand_id
1 'polypeptide(L)'
;MKQNAAMSTADLFYEKALSHRKPAIERSWQKLFKDMDIFIRHTNRGKKVFSQRMIIFPILLVVLFGFLSGAMLADAVSVIPVAQFHAAVSENGLPPGWILQQYKGTPHFRINHNAMPPHLRMISSGETAFGVKKDLSVDIREYPHLNWTWKAEKLPNGGDIRQKDRDDQSIQIYLVFDIPGNRGLFSKSPSLAYIWDNKAPKDTLVKSPQLMLSNVRYLVLRNGQDTLRTWFAEKRNVLADYCRAFGAQPDRGPIMVKGVLLFINTHHTKSDAEGCIGNIYFTNK
;
A
#
# COMPACT_ATOMS: atom_id res chain seq x y z
N MET A 1 9.17 65.20 21.74
CA MET A 1 9.84 64.02 21.14
C MET A 1 9.48 62.80 21.98
N LYS A 2 8.62 61.91 21.47
CA LYS A 2 8.21 60.66 22.15
C LYS A 2 9.07 59.51 21.63
N GLN A 3 9.81 58.84 22.52
CA GLN A 3 10.54 57.60 22.21
C GLN A 3 9.54 56.44 22.09
N ASN A 4 9.58 55.74 20.96
CA ASN A 4 8.93 54.44 20.78
C ASN A 4 9.80 53.37 21.45
N ALA A 5 9.22 52.65 22.43
CA ALA A 5 9.86 51.46 23.00
C ALA A 5 9.69 50.30 22.01
N ALA A 6 10.82 49.73 21.56
CA ALA A 6 10.82 48.52 20.76
C ALA A 6 10.41 47.32 21.64
N MET A 7 9.43 46.55 21.15
CA MET A 7 8.91 45.35 21.81
C MET A 7 10.00 44.28 21.87
N SER A 8 10.15 43.59 23.00
CA SER A 8 11.25 42.63 23.18
C SER A 8 11.01 41.38 22.34
N THR A 9 12.08 40.67 21.98
CA THR A 9 12.00 39.39 21.27
C THR A 9 11.22 38.33 22.05
N ALA A 10 11.12 38.44 23.37
CA ALA A 10 10.30 37.55 24.20
C ALA A 10 8.79 37.80 23.99
N ASP A 11 8.38 39.06 23.82
CA ASP A 11 6.98 39.43 23.62
C ASP A 11 6.46 38.99 22.24
N LEU A 12 7.33 39.02 21.23
CA LEU A 12 7.05 38.51 19.87
C LEU A 12 6.89 36.98 19.82
N PHE A 13 7.61 36.25 20.67
CA PHE A 13 7.45 34.80 20.82
C PHE A 13 6.19 34.44 21.62
N TYR A 14 5.81 35.25 22.61
CA TYR A 14 4.62 35.07 23.44
C TYR A 14 3.33 35.22 22.62
N GLU A 15 3.22 36.28 21.82
CA GLU A 15 2.09 36.54 20.90
C GLU A 15 1.91 35.41 19.87
N LYS A 16 3.02 34.90 19.31
CA LYS A 16 2.97 33.84 18.29
C LYS A 16 2.49 32.50 18.88
N ALA A 17 2.79 32.23 20.15
CA ALA A 17 2.39 31.02 20.85
C ALA A 17 0.89 31.00 21.23
N LEU A 18 0.27 32.17 21.47
CA LEU A 18 -1.15 32.30 21.83
C LEU A 18 -2.11 32.09 20.65
N SER A 19 -1.65 32.27 19.41
CA SER A 19 -2.49 32.22 18.22
C SER A 19 -3.12 30.85 17.88
N HIS A 20 -2.76 29.75 18.56
CA HIS A 20 -3.06 28.39 18.09
C HIS A 20 -3.56 27.34 19.11
N ARG A 21 -3.99 27.66 20.35
CA ARG A 21 -4.46 26.59 21.28
C ARG A 21 -5.63 26.94 22.21
N LYS A 22 -6.32 25.88 22.64
CA LYS A 22 -7.55 25.85 23.46
C LYS A 22 -7.36 26.38 24.90
N PRO A 23 -8.41 26.96 25.54
CA PRO A 23 -8.31 27.77 26.76
C PRO A 23 -7.86 27.06 28.06
N ALA A 24 -7.95 25.72 28.13
CA ALA A 24 -7.63 24.97 29.35
C ALA A 24 -6.12 24.88 29.66
N ILE A 25 -5.27 25.12 28.66
CA ILE A 25 -3.81 25.00 28.75
C ILE A 25 -3.19 26.31 29.29
N GLU A 26 -3.87 27.44 29.12
CA GLU A 26 -3.37 28.79 29.40
C GLU A 26 -3.13 29.08 30.89
N ARG A 27 -3.99 28.58 31.79
CA ARG A 27 -3.85 28.78 33.24
C ARG A 27 -2.65 28.05 33.82
N SER A 28 -2.33 26.87 33.29
CA SER A 28 -1.20 26.06 33.74
C SER A 28 0.13 26.68 33.35
N TRP A 29 0.23 27.25 32.14
CA TRP A 29 1.44 27.96 31.70
C TRP A 29 1.63 29.28 32.42
N GLN A 30 0.58 30.07 32.65
CA GLN A 30 0.70 31.30 33.43
C GLN A 30 1.19 31.03 34.85
N LYS A 31 0.72 29.94 35.49
CA LYS A 31 1.21 29.53 36.81
C LYS A 31 2.69 29.14 36.77
N LEU A 32 3.09 28.32 35.80
CA LEU A 32 4.48 27.89 35.60
C LEU A 32 5.44 29.06 35.37
N PHE A 33 5.06 30.05 34.55
CA PHE A 33 5.91 31.22 34.29
C PHE A 33 6.01 32.15 35.51
N LYS A 34 4.92 32.31 36.28
CA LYS A 34 4.95 33.09 37.53
C LYS A 34 5.84 32.42 38.58
N ASP A 35 5.75 31.11 38.71
CA ASP A 35 6.57 30.32 39.64
C ASP A 35 8.05 30.35 39.23
N MET A 36 8.36 30.33 37.93
CA MET A 36 9.72 30.51 37.41
C MET A 36 10.27 31.92 37.68
N ASP A 37 9.47 32.97 37.50
CA ASP A 37 9.92 34.35 37.70
C ASP A 37 10.15 34.67 39.18
N ILE A 38 9.35 34.07 40.08
CA ILE A 38 9.55 34.10 41.53
C ILE A 38 10.85 33.36 41.92
N PHE A 39 11.11 32.20 41.31
CA PHE A 39 12.33 31.42 41.54
C PHE A 39 13.60 32.15 41.06
N ILE A 40 13.54 32.86 39.92
CA ILE A 40 14.65 33.67 39.42
C ILE A 40 14.91 34.88 40.33
N ARG A 41 13.87 35.55 40.84
CA ARG A 41 14.05 36.72 41.74
C ARG A 41 14.56 36.34 43.13
N HIS A 42 14.23 35.14 43.65
CA HIS A 42 14.71 34.68 44.96
C HIS A 42 16.19 34.24 44.97
N THR A 43 16.86 34.17 43.82
CA THR A 43 18.24 33.67 43.72
C THR A 43 19.33 34.73 43.67
N ASN A 44 18.98 36.02 43.85
CA ASN A 44 19.92 37.15 43.88
C ASN A 44 20.21 37.74 45.27
N ARG A 45 20.08 36.95 46.34
CA ARG A 45 20.65 37.29 47.67
C ARG A 45 21.61 36.19 48.12
N GLY A 46 22.90 36.49 48.12
CA GLY A 46 23.92 35.68 48.77
C GLY A 46 24.97 35.12 47.81
N LYS A 47 26.05 35.88 47.65
CA LYS A 47 27.30 35.46 47.01
C LYS A 47 27.94 34.31 47.80
N LYS A 48 27.45 33.06 47.65
CA LYS A 48 28.19 31.85 48.11
C LYS A 48 27.70 30.49 47.59
N VAL A 49 26.71 30.41 46.69
CA VAL A 49 26.16 29.11 46.20
C VAL A 49 26.49 28.84 44.72
N PHE A 50 27.63 29.36 44.24
CA PHE A 50 27.98 29.33 42.82
C PHE A 50 28.62 28.00 42.36
N SER A 51 29.01 27.08 43.25
CA SER A 51 29.74 25.86 42.86
C SER A 51 28.90 24.58 42.77
N GLN A 52 27.69 24.51 43.35
CA GLN A 52 26.84 23.31 43.24
C GLN A 52 25.74 23.41 42.17
N ARG A 53 25.55 24.59 41.58
CA ARG A 53 24.46 24.85 40.61
C ARG A 53 24.84 24.64 39.13
N MET A 54 26.12 24.41 38.83
CA MET A 54 26.58 24.12 37.46
C MET A 54 26.36 22.67 37.00
N ILE A 55 26.03 21.74 37.89
CA ILE A 55 25.89 20.31 37.55
C ILE A 55 24.42 19.90 37.37
N ILE A 56 23.47 20.57 38.03
CA ILE A 56 22.04 20.18 37.99
C ILE A 56 21.36 20.62 36.69
N PHE A 57 21.75 21.77 36.14
CA PHE A 57 21.18 22.31 34.89
C PHE A 57 21.51 21.47 33.64
N PRO A 58 22.74 20.96 33.43
CA PRO A 58 23.01 20.06 32.31
C PRO A 58 22.37 18.67 32.47
N ILE A 59 22.16 18.17 33.69
CA ILE A 59 21.48 16.87 33.92
C ILE A 59 19.99 16.97 33.56
N LEU A 60 19.30 18.07 33.91
CA LEU A 60 17.91 18.28 33.53
C LEU A 60 17.74 18.45 32.01
N LEU A 61 18.71 19.06 31.33
CA LEU A 61 18.73 19.20 29.87
C LEU A 61 19.03 17.88 29.16
N VAL A 62 19.89 17.02 29.74
CA VAL A 62 20.16 15.65 29.24
C VAL A 62 18.97 14.72 29.49
N VAL A 63 18.24 14.86 30.60
CA VAL A 63 16.99 14.13 30.84
C VAL A 63 15.89 14.63 29.90
N LEU A 64 15.79 15.94 29.64
CA LEU A 64 14.83 16.50 28.67
C LEU A 64 15.16 16.07 27.23
N PHE A 65 16.44 16.02 26.85
CA PHE A 65 16.88 15.49 25.55
C PHE A 65 16.67 13.97 25.46
N GLY A 66 16.91 13.23 26.54
CA GLY A 66 16.66 11.79 26.63
C GLY A 66 15.17 11.43 26.53
N PHE A 67 14.28 12.26 27.07
CA PHE A 67 12.83 12.11 26.94
C PHE A 67 12.29 12.57 25.58
N LEU A 68 12.91 13.58 24.93
CA LEU A 68 12.53 14.01 23.58
C LEU A 68 13.04 13.08 22.47
N SER A 69 14.11 12.31 22.71
CA SER A 69 14.56 11.25 21.78
C SER A 69 13.67 9.99 21.79
N GLY A 70 12.76 9.85 22.76
CA GLY A 70 11.97 8.63 22.98
C GLY A 70 10.62 8.55 22.26
N ALA A 71 10.20 9.56 21.49
CA ALA A 71 8.87 9.59 20.86
C ALA A 71 8.90 9.96 19.37
N MET A 72 9.82 9.36 18.62
CA MET A 72 9.57 9.04 17.23
C MET A 72 9.45 7.51 17.15
N LEU A 73 8.35 6.96 17.67
CA LEU A 73 7.89 5.66 17.19
C LEU A 73 7.52 5.90 15.73
N ALA A 74 8.51 5.73 14.84
CA ALA A 74 8.22 5.54 13.44
C ALA A 74 7.21 4.40 13.40
N ASP A 75 5.99 4.72 13.00
CA ASP A 75 4.91 3.76 12.84
C ASP A 75 5.42 2.72 11.83
N ALA A 76 5.94 1.60 12.32
CA ALA A 76 6.65 0.65 11.49
C ALA A 76 5.66 0.10 10.47
N VAL A 77 6.00 0.23 9.18
CA VAL A 77 5.21 -0.36 8.11
C VAL A 77 5.32 -1.88 8.27
N SER A 78 4.21 -2.50 8.66
CA SER A 78 4.11 -3.96 8.74
C SER A 78 3.86 -4.50 7.33
N VAL A 79 4.56 -5.58 6.97
CA VAL A 79 4.56 -6.16 5.63
C VAL A 79 4.11 -7.61 5.71
N ILE A 80 3.14 -7.99 4.87
CA ILE A 80 2.80 -9.41 4.62
C ILE A 80 3.28 -9.77 3.21
N PRO A 81 4.37 -10.55 3.07
CA PRO A 81 4.86 -10.97 1.76
C PRO A 81 3.92 -11.98 1.10
N VAL A 82 3.57 -11.74 -0.16
CA VAL A 82 2.75 -12.65 -0.98
C VAL A 82 3.63 -13.44 -1.95
N ALA A 83 4.44 -12.73 -2.74
CA ALA A 83 5.31 -13.28 -3.75
C ALA A 83 6.73 -12.71 -3.61
N GLN A 84 7.72 -13.60 -3.56
CA GLN A 84 9.14 -13.24 -3.61
C GLN A 84 9.83 -14.15 -4.63
N PHE A 85 10.38 -13.56 -5.69
CA PHE A 85 10.95 -14.32 -6.82
C PHE A 85 12.47 -14.53 -6.73
N HIS A 86 13.04 -14.37 -5.53
CA HIS A 86 14.48 -14.41 -5.28
C HIS A 86 14.99 -15.78 -4.79
N ALA A 87 14.07 -16.73 -4.52
CA ALA A 87 14.37 -17.99 -3.85
C ALA A 87 14.29 -19.20 -4.79
N ALA A 88 14.74 -20.35 -4.28
CA ALA A 88 14.65 -21.64 -4.95
C ALA A 88 13.20 -21.95 -5.38
N VAL A 89 13.05 -22.37 -6.63
CA VAL A 89 11.80 -22.88 -7.19
C VAL A 89 11.65 -24.35 -6.83
N SER A 90 10.42 -24.82 -6.67
CA SER A 90 10.13 -26.25 -6.60
C SER A 90 10.33 -26.90 -7.98
N GLU A 91 10.22 -28.23 -8.07
CA GLU A 91 10.37 -28.98 -9.32
C GLU A 91 9.46 -28.48 -10.46
N ASN A 92 8.30 -27.90 -10.11
CA ASN A 92 7.36 -27.34 -11.09
C ASN A 92 7.74 -25.93 -11.60
N GLY A 93 8.88 -25.39 -11.19
CA GLY A 93 9.37 -24.06 -11.60
C GLY A 93 8.69 -22.87 -10.92
N LEU A 94 7.84 -23.09 -9.90
CA LEU A 94 7.18 -22.07 -9.08
C LEU A 94 7.69 -22.08 -7.64
N PRO A 95 7.56 -20.96 -6.89
CA PRO A 95 7.93 -20.91 -5.49
C PRO A 95 6.98 -21.79 -4.66
N PRO A 96 7.39 -22.26 -3.47
CA PRO A 96 6.52 -23.05 -2.60
C PRO A 96 5.16 -22.39 -2.34
N GLY A 97 4.09 -23.19 -2.37
CA GLY A 97 2.71 -22.74 -2.15
C GLY A 97 2.02 -22.14 -3.38
N TRP A 98 2.72 -21.98 -4.50
CA TRP A 98 2.10 -21.59 -5.78
C TRP A 98 1.69 -22.82 -6.59
N ILE A 99 0.49 -22.76 -7.15
CA ILE A 99 -0.12 -23.84 -7.93
C ILE A 99 -0.45 -23.31 -9.32
N LEU A 100 0.03 -24.00 -10.35
CA LEU A 100 -0.30 -23.70 -11.75
C LEU A 100 -1.80 -23.89 -12.00
N GLN A 101 -2.42 -22.95 -12.71
CA GLN A 101 -3.81 -22.98 -13.12
C GLN A 101 -3.87 -22.90 -14.65
N GLN A 102 -4.07 -24.04 -15.31
CA GLN A 102 -4.15 -24.11 -16.76
C GLN A 102 -5.62 -24.14 -17.18
N TYR A 103 -6.03 -23.16 -18.00
CA TYR A 103 -7.39 -23.08 -18.53
C TYR A 103 -7.45 -23.47 -20.00
N LYS A 104 -6.44 -23.06 -20.79
CA LYS A 104 -6.34 -23.40 -22.21
C LYS A 104 -4.90 -23.40 -22.69
N GLY A 105 -4.59 -24.31 -23.62
CA GLY A 105 -3.27 -24.43 -24.24
C GLY A 105 -2.18 -24.82 -23.25
N THR A 106 -0.91 -24.75 -23.67
CA THR A 106 0.25 -25.09 -22.84
C THR A 106 0.81 -23.85 -22.14
N PRO A 107 0.91 -23.84 -20.80
CA PRO A 107 1.50 -22.73 -20.06
C PRO A 107 2.98 -22.53 -20.39
N HIS A 108 3.40 -21.27 -20.57
CA HIS A 108 4.82 -20.91 -20.72
C HIS A 108 5.17 -19.80 -19.73
N PHE A 109 5.94 -20.15 -18.70
CA PHE A 109 6.41 -19.21 -17.69
C PHE A 109 7.81 -19.57 -17.22
N ARG A 110 8.49 -18.58 -16.60
CA ARG A 110 9.79 -18.77 -15.97
C ARG A 110 9.98 -17.77 -14.84
N ILE A 111 10.66 -18.20 -13.78
CA ILE A 111 11.16 -17.29 -12.75
C ILE A 111 12.59 -16.86 -13.07
N ASN A 112 12.79 -15.56 -13.19
CA ASN A 112 14.07 -14.92 -13.45
C ASN A 112 14.65 -14.40 -12.12
N HIS A 113 15.19 -15.29 -11.29
CA HIS A 113 15.65 -14.98 -9.94
C HIS A 113 16.90 -14.08 -9.88
N ASN A 114 17.74 -14.09 -10.93
CA ASN A 114 18.96 -13.27 -11.03
C ASN A 114 18.74 -11.93 -11.77
N ALA A 115 17.52 -11.66 -12.26
CA ALA A 115 17.22 -10.39 -12.92
C ALA A 115 17.09 -9.25 -11.89
N MET A 116 17.21 -8.01 -12.34
CA MET A 116 16.93 -6.82 -11.53
C MET A 116 15.72 -6.08 -12.12
N PRO A 117 14.53 -6.11 -11.46
CA PRO A 117 14.18 -6.92 -10.29
C PRO A 117 13.93 -8.40 -10.65
N PRO A 118 14.02 -9.33 -9.68
CA PRO A 118 13.57 -10.71 -9.86
C PRO A 118 12.06 -10.79 -10.07
N HIS A 119 11.64 -11.65 -11.00
CA HIS A 119 10.25 -11.68 -11.44
C HIS A 119 9.82 -13.02 -12.01
N LEU A 120 8.50 -13.24 -11.98
CA LEU A 120 7.82 -14.22 -12.81
C LEU A 120 7.58 -13.60 -14.20
N ARG A 121 8.04 -14.28 -15.25
CA ARG A 121 7.72 -13.98 -16.65
C ARG A 121 6.71 -14.99 -17.16
N MET A 122 5.66 -14.51 -17.82
CA MET A 122 4.58 -15.32 -18.38
C MET A 122 4.37 -14.95 -19.85
N ILE A 123 4.26 -15.95 -20.72
CA ILE A 123 4.03 -15.79 -22.15
C ILE A 123 2.74 -16.52 -22.53
N SER A 124 1.88 -15.84 -23.26
CA SER A 124 0.67 -16.42 -23.82
C SER A 124 0.71 -16.30 -25.35
N SER A 125 0.52 -17.41 -26.04
CA SER A 125 0.73 -17.53 -27.50
C SER A 125 -0.57 -17.85 -28.24
N GLY A 126 -1.43 -16.84 -28.38
CA GLY A 126 -2.68 -16.82 -29.14
C GLY A 126 -3.81 -17.76 -28.70
N GLU A 127 -3.52 -18.93 -28.15
CA GLU A 127 -4.53 -19.92 -27.77
C GLU A 127 -4.38 -20.36 -26.31
N THR A 128 -3.56 -19.65 -25.54
CA THR A 128 -3.28 -20.02 -24.15
C THR A 128 -3.99 -19.09 -23.16
N ALA A 129 -4.38 -19.66 -22.04
CA ALA A 129 -4.93 -18.94 -20.90
C ALA A 129 -4.53 -19.73 -19.65
N PHE A 130 -3.71 -19.12 -18.79
CA PHE A 130 -3.19 -19.78 -17.60
C PHE A 130 -2.75 -18.75 -16.56
N GLY A 131 -2.59 -19.23 -15.34
CA GLY A 131 -2.04 -18.44 -14.25
C GLY A 131 -1.41 -19.28 -13.17
N VAL A 132 -0.98 -18.62 -12.11
CA VAL A 132 -0.47 -19.26 -10.91
C VAL A 132 -1.19 -18.70 -9.71
N LYS A 133 -1.68 -19.58 -8.85
CA LYS A 133 -2.48 -19.23 -7.67
C LYS A 133 -1.71 -19.53 -6.40
N LYS A 134 -1.86 -18.67 -5.40
CA LYS A 134 -1.42 -18.91 -4.02
C LYS A 134 -2.59 -18.63 -3.07
N ASP A 135 -2.87 -19.57 -2.18
CA ASP A 135 -3.80 -19.34 -1.08
C ASP A 135 -3.11 -18.55 0.04
N LEU A 136 -3.83 -17.63 0.66
CA LEU A 136 -3.35 -16.79 1.76
C LEU A 136 -4.54 -16.34 2.62
N SER A 137 -4.27 -15.64 3.71
CA SER A 137 -5.33 -15.08 4.55
C SER A 137 -4.88 -13.70 5.03
N VAL A 138 -5.45 -12.64 4.46
CA VAL A 138 -5.12 -11.25 4.79
C VAL A 138 -6.40 -10.45 4.98
N ASP A 139 -6.55 -9.81 6.14
CA ASP A 139 -7.61 -8.83 6.36
C ASP A 139 -7.20 -7.48 5.76
N ILE A 140 -7.91 -7.04 4.72
CA ILE A 140 -7.64 -5.76 4.05
C ILE A 140 -8.09 -4.55 4.87
N ARG A 141 -8.74 -4.75 6.03
CA ARG A 141 -8.96 -3.67 7.01
C ARG A 141 -7.70 -3.35 7.80
N GLU A 142 -6.88 -4.36 8.07
CA GLU A 142 -5.60 -4.21 8.79
C GLU A 142 -4.45 -3.90 7.81
N TYR A 143 -4.46 -4.54 6.63
CA TYR A 143 -3.45 -4.38 5.60
C TYR A 143 -4.09 -3.95 4.26
N PRO A 144 -4.56 -2.69 4.16
CA PRO A 144 -5.35 -2.25 3.00
C PRO A 144 -4.53 -2.07 1.73
N HIS A 145 -3.19 -1.96 1.80
CA HIS A 145 -2.37 -1.62 0.65
C HIS A 145 -1.73 -2.85 0.03
N LEU A 146 -2.09 -3.16 -1.22
CA LEU A 146 -1.33 -4.11 -2.04
C LEU A 146 -0.26 -3.36 -2.82
N ASN A 147 0.97 -3.86 -2.77
CA ASN A 147 2.13 -3.29 -3.42
C ASN A 147 2.75 -4.32 -4.36
N TRP A 148 3.08 -3.92 -5.58
CA TRP A 148 3.76 -4.79 -6.53
C TRP A 148 4.49 -4.01 -7.62
N THR A 149 5.25 -4.74 -8.42
CA THR A 149 5.78 -4.23 -9.69
C THR A 149 5.38 -5.14 -10.84
N TRP A 150 5.14 -4.56 -12.01
CA TRP A 150 4.85 -5.32 -13.22
C TRP A 150 5.37 -4.60 -14.46
N LYS A 151 5.48 -5.35 -15.55
CA LYS A 151 5.94 -4.88 -16.85
C LYS A 151 5.20 -5.67 -17.93
N ALA A 152 4.60 -4.99 -18.89
CA ALA A 152 4.13 -5.62 -20.12
C ALA A 152 5.25 -5.55 -21.18
N GLU A 153 5.66 -6.70 -21.69
CA GLU A 153 6.62 -6.80 -22.80
C GLU A 153 5.88 -6.73 -24.14
N LYS A 154 4.67 -7.30 -24.18
CA LYS A 154 3.76 -7.28 -25.34
C LYS A 154 2.30 -7.35 -24.87
N LEU A 155 1.45 -6.51 -25.44
CA LEU A 155 -0.01 -6.57 -25.24
C LEU A 155 -0.66 -7.41 -26.34
N PRO A 156 -1.74 -8.16 -26.05
CA PRO A 156 -2.51 -8.83 -27.09
C PRO A 156 -3.14 -7.78 -28.02
N ASN A 157 -3.03 -8.00 -29.32
CA ASN A 157 -3.58 -7.12 -30.34
C ASN A 157 -5.10 -7.04 -30.21
N GLY A 158 -5.60 -5.82 -30.03
CA GLY A 158 -7.04 -5.57 -29.98
C GLY A 158 -7.74 -6.01 -28.70
N GLY A 159 -6.99 -6.40 -27.65
CA GLY A 159 -7.54 -6.70 -26.33
C GLY A 159 -8.35 -5.53 -25.76
N ASP A 160 -9.51 -5.84 -25.19
CA ASP A 160 -10.39 -4.88 -24.55
C ASP A 160 -11.30 -5.63 -23.56
N ILE A 161 -11.02 -5.47 -22.26
CA ILE A 161 -11.75 -6.13 -21.16
C ILE A 161 -13.27 -5.91 -21.21
N ARG A 162 -13.75 -4.88 -21.90
CA ARG A 162 -15.17 -4.56 -22.01
C ARG A 162 -15.91 -5.46 -23.02
N GLN A 163 -15.17 -6.21 -23.85
CA GLN A 163 -15.71 -7.01 -24.93
C GLN A 163 -15.39 -8.49 -24.69
N LYS A 164 -16.43 -9.34 -24.63
CA LYS A 164 -16.30 -10.76 -24.29
C LYS A 164 -15.33 -11.54 -25.19
N ASP A 165 -15.34 -11.23 -26.48
CA ASP A 165 -14.53 -11.85 -27.52
C ASP A 165 -13.14 -11.23 -27.66
N ARG A 166 -12.80 -10.26 -26.81
CA ARG A 166 -11.50 -9.58 -26.76
C ARG A 166 -10.95 -9.43 -25.34
N ASP A 167 -11.51 -10.19 -24.40
CA ASP A 167 -11.14 -10.21 -22.99
C ASP A 167 -9.81 -10.95 -22.80
N ASP A 168 -8.72 -10.34 -23.26
CA ASP A 168 -7.35 -10.85 -23.13
C ASP A 168 -6.39 -9.74 -22.72
N GLN A 169 -5.53 -10.05 -21.75
CA GLN A 169 -4.58 -9.11 -21.18
C GLN A 169 -3.22 -9.77 -20.95
N SER A 170 -2.16 -8.97 -21.06
CA SER A 170 -0.79 -9.45 -20.90
C SER A 170 -0.43 -9.82 -19.47
N ILE A 171 -1.09 -9.19 -18.50
CA ILE A 171 -0.83 -9.47 -17.10
C ILE A 171 -1.98 -9.01 -16.22
N GLN A 172 -2.34 -9.86 -15.25
CA GLN A 172 -3.45 -9.63 -14.34
C GLN A 172 -3.11 -10.12 -12.93
N ILE A 173 -3.59 -9.41 -11.92
CA ILE A 173 -3.51 -9.82 -10.50
C ILE A 173 -4.92 -9.86 -9.94
N TYR A 174 -5.41 -11.06 -9.63
CA TYR A 174 -6.69 -11.28 -8.99
C TYR A 174 -6.50 -11.40 -7.48
N LEU A 175 -7.36 -10.72 -6.73
CA LEU A 175 -7.61 -10.94 -5.32
C LEU A 175 -8.94 -11.65 -5.17
N VAL A 176 -8.93 -12.83 -4.56
CA VAL A 176 -10.16 -13.59 -4.29
C VAL A 176 -10.56 -13.33 -2.84
N PHE A 177 -11.78 -12.84 -2.63
CA PHE A 177 -12.29 -12.52 -1.30
C PHE A 177 -13.12 -13.68 -0.73
N ASP A 178 -13.16 -13.80 0.59
CA ASP A 178 -14.16 -14.65 1.22
C ASP A 178 -15.57 -14.07 1.13
N ILE A 179 -16.56 -14.95 1.31
CA ILE A 179 -17.97 -14.59 1.40
C ILE A 179 -18.37 -14.68 2.87
N PRO A 180 -18.56 -13.55 3.58
CA PRO A 180 -19.12 -13.58 4.92
C PRO A 180 -20.55 -14.12 4.87
N GLY A 181 -20.89 -15.05 5.77
CA GLY A 181 -22.28 -15.38 6.10
C GLY A 181 -23.14 -16.12 5.07
N ASN A 182 -22.68 -16.40 3.84
CA ASN A 182 -23.48 -17.18 2.88
C ASN A 182 -22.63 -18.20 2.09
N ARG A 183 -22.86 -19.49 2.36
CA ARG A 183 -22.20 -20.65 1.76
C ARG A 183 -23.12 -21.42 0.81
N GLY A 184 -24.10 -20.76 0.19
CA GLY A 184 -24.92 -21.41 -0.83
C GLY A 184 -24.02 -22.08 -1.87
N LEU A 185 -24.30 -23.36 -2.20
CA LEU A 185 -23.44 -24.25 -3.00
C LEU A 185 -22.99 -23.66 -4.35
N PHE A 186 -23.69 -22.64 -4.85
CA PHE A 186 -23.45 -21.97 -6.13
C PHE A 186 -22.81 -20.56 -6.01
N SER A 187 -22.51 -20.08 -4.80
CA SER A 187 -21.99 -18.73 -4.59
C SER A 187 -20.52 -18.64 -4.95
N LYS A 188 -20.20 -17.91 -6.02
CA LYS A 188 -18.81 -17.63 -6.43
C LYS A 188 -18.23 -16.52 -5.57
N SER A 189 -17.00 -16.71 -5.10
CA SER A 189 -16.26 -15.71 -4.32
C SER A 189 -16.08 -14.42 -5.13
N PRO A 190 -16.40 -13.23 -4.58
CA PRO A 190 -16.07 -11.96 -5.21
C PRO A 190 -14.58 -11.89 -5.52
N SER A 191 -14.22 -11.37 -6.69
CA SER A 191 -12.82 -11.22 -7.08
C SER A 191 -12.55 -9.89 -7.72
N LEU A 192 -11.54 -9.17 -7.25
CA LEU A 192 -11.06 -7.93 -7.87
C LEU A 192 -9.79 -8.24 -8.65
N ALA A 193 -9.74 -7.83 -9.92
CA ALA A 193 -8.60 -8.06 -10.80
C ALA A 193 -8.01 -6.71 -11.23
N TYR A 194 -6.74 -6.48 -10.90
CA TYR A 194 -5.96 -5.38 -11.47
C TYR A 194 -5.35 -5.85 -12.78
N ILE A 195 -5.56 -5.08 -13.85
CA ILE A 195 -5.16 -5.51 -15.20
C ILE A 195 -4.36 -4.44 -15.95
N TRP A 196 -3.50 -4.92 -16.83
CA TRP A 196 -2.92 -4.14 -17.91
C TRP A 196 -3.66 -4.48 -19.21
N ASP A 197 -4.59 -3.61 -19.59
CA ASP A 197 -5.41 -3.78 -20.79
C ASP A 197 -4.69 -3.23 -22.05
N ASN A 198 -5.32 -3.31 -23.22
CA ASN A 198 -4.83 -2.63 -24.43
C ASN A 198 -5.68 -1.38 -24.73
N LYS A 199 -7.01 -1.52 -24.83
CA LYS A 199 -7.89 -0.43 -25.30
C LYS A 199 -8.67 0.28 -24.20
N ALA A 200 -8.99 -0.40 -23.10
CA ALA A 200 -9.77 0.21 -22.04
C ALA A 200 -9.03 1.37 -21.37
N PRO A 201 -9.69 2.51 -21.08
CA PRO A 201 -9.07 3.61 -20.34
C PRO A 201 -8.62 3.18 -18.94
N LYS A 202 -7.55 3.80 -18.42
CA LYS A 202 -7.16 3.65 -17.01
C LYS A 202 -8.30 4.06 -16.09
N ASP A 203 -8.33 3.43 -14.92
CA ASP A 203 -9.39 3.55 -13.90
C ASP A 203 -10.78 3.06 -14.33
N THR A 204 -10.89 2.42 -15.51
CA THR A 204 -12.10 1.70 -15.90
C THR A 204 -12.34 0.55 -14.92
N LEU A 205 -13.49 0.59 -14.25
CA LEU A 205 -13.97 -0.47 -13.36
C LEU A 205 -15.20 -1.14 -13.98
N VAL A 206 -15.05 -2.41 -14.36
CA VAL A 206 -16.13 -3.15 -15.06
C VAL A 206 -16.31 -4.55 -14.49
N LYS A 207 -17.54 -5.06 -14.56
CA LYS A 207 -17.83 -6.48 -14.35
C LYS A 207 -17.33 -7.29 -15.54
N SER A 208 -16.84 -8.51 -15.29
CA SER A 208 -16.45 -9.42 -16.37
C SER A 208 -17.57 -9.60 -17.40
N PRO A 209 -17.27 -9.52 -18.71
CA PRO A 209 -18.22 -9.86 -19.75
C PRO A 209 -18.43 -11.38 -19.89
N GLN A 210 -17.62 -12.20 -19.21
CA GLN A 210 -17.77 -13.67 -19.22
C GLN A 210 -18.83 -14.11 -18.20
N LEU A 211 -19.82 -14.85 -18.68
CA LEU A 211 -20.92 -15.36 -17.84
C LEU A 211 -20.41 -16.19 -16.65
N MET A 212 -19.38 -17.01 -16.88
CA MET A 212 -18.78 -17.86 -15.86
C MET A 212 -17.87 -17.12 -14.88
N LEU A 213 -17.56 -15.85 -15.12
CA LEU A 213 -16.73 -15.00 -14.25
C LEU A 213 -17.50 -13.75 -13.79
N SER A 214 -18.82 -13.82 -13.71
CA SER A 214 -19.69 -12.71 -13.32
C SER A 214 -19.42 -12.13 -11.91
N ASN A 215 -18.73 -12.87 -11.06
CA ASN A 215 -18.22 -12.47 -9.74
C ASN A 215 -16.94 -11.61 -9.80
N VAL A 216 -16.30 -11.49 -10.97
CA VAL A 216 -15.08 -10.72 -11.15
C VAL A 216 -15.41 -9.25 -11.45
N ARG A 217 -14.63 -8.36 -10.85
CA ARG A 217 -14.54 -6.93 -11.18
C ARG A 217 -13.14 -6.64 -11.65
N TYR A 218 -13.00 -6.07 -12.83
CA TYR A 218 -11.73 -5.64 -13.40
C TYR A 218 -11.52 -4.17 -13.16
N LEU A 219 -10.34 -3.80 -12.65
CA LEU A 219 -9.87 -2.44 -12.57
C LEU A 219 -8.65 -2.27 -13.48
N VAL A 220 -8.80 -1.45 -14.52
CA VAL A 220 -7.71 -1.13 -15.46
C VAL A 220 -6.75 -0.16 -14.80
N LEU A 221 -5.52 -0.61 -14.52
CA LEU A 221 -4.48 0.27 -13.99
C LEU A 221 -3.59 0.82 -15.10
N ARG A 222 -3.40 0.03 -16.17
CA ARG A 222 -2.57 0.37 -17.32
C ARG A 222 -3.23 -0.05 -18.61
N ASN A 223 -2.86 0.61 -19.70
CA ASN A 223 -3.40 0.32 -21.02
C ASN A 223 -2.32 0.46 -22.11
N GLY A 224 -2.73 0.43 -23.38
CA GLY A 224 -1.83 0.56 -24.53
C GLY A 224 -1.17 1.93 -24.70
N GLN A 225 -1.49 2.93 -23.87
CA GLN A 225 -0.81 4.23 -23.85
C GLN A 225 0.40 4.24 -22.89
N ASP A 226 0.52 3.24 -22.01
CA ASP A 226 1.69 3.09 -21.16
C ASP A 226 2.89 2.54 -21.93
N THR A 227 4.09 3.01 -21.59
CA THR A 227 5.34 2.53 -22.18
C THR A 227 5.54 1.04 -21.88
N LEU A 228 5.62 0.23 -22.93
CA LEU A 228 5.98 -1.18 -22.80
C LEU A 228 7.44 -1.36 -22.37
N ARG A 229 7.77 -2.55 -21.89
CA ARG A 229 9.12 -2.95 -21.44
C ARG A 229 9.68 -2.10 -20.29
N THR A 230 8.82 -1.33 -19.64
CA THR A 230 9.14 -0.49 -18.49
C THR A 230 8.50 -1.08 -17.24
N TRP A 231 9.27 -1.14 -16.15
CA TRP A 231 8.75 -1.55 -14.85
C TRP A 231 7.95 -0.42 -14.22
N PHE A 232 6.75 -0.74 -13.77
CA PHE A 232 5.93 0.14 -12.98
C PHE A 232 5.70 -0.44 -11.59
N ALA A 233 5.81 0.42 -10.57
CA ALA A 233 5.40 0.10 -9.22
C ALA A 233 3.97 0.58 -8.99
N GLU A 234 3.15 -0.28 -8.39
CA GLU A 234 1.78 0.02 -8.01
C GLU A 234 1.64 -0.09 -6.49
N LYS A 235 0.86 0.81 -5.91
CA LYS A 235 0.34 0.73 -4.54
C LYS A 235 -1.14 1.04 -4.57
N ARG A 236 -1.97 0.05 -4.24
CA ARG A 236 -3.44 0.19 -4.28
C ARG A 236 -4.04 -0.03 -2.91
N ASN A 237 -4.94 0.87 -2.52
CA ASN A 237 -5.81 0.65 -1.37
C ASN A 237 -6.92 -0.32 -1.79
N VAL A 238 -6.69 -1.60 -1.52
CA VAL A 238 -7.58 -2.71 -1.85
C VAL A 238 -8.94 -2.57 -1.17
N LEU A 239 -8.99 -2.06 0.06
CA LEU A 239 -10.25 -1.82 0.75
C LEU A 239 -11.11 -0.79 0.02
N ALA A 240 -10.51 0.31 -0.42
CA ALA A 240 -11.20 1.32 -1.20
C ALA A 240 -11.66 0.78 -2.56
N ASP A 241 -10.80 0.04 -3.27
CA ASP A 241 -11.13 -0.56 -4.56
C ASP A 241 -12.20 -1.65 -4.43
N TYR A 242 -12.19 -2.45 -3.35
CA TYR A 242 -13.23 -3.43 -3.03
C TYR A 242 -14.59 -2.75 -2.83
N CYS A 243 -14.65 -1.72 -1.99
CA CYS A 243 -15.88 -0.96 -1.74
C CYS A 243 -16.44 -0.35 -3.03
N ARG A 244 -15.56 0.18 -3.89
CA ARG A 244 -15.95 0.73 -5.20
C ARG A 244 -16.50 -0.33 -6.15
N ALA A 245 -15.95 -1.55 -6.10
CA ALA A 245 -16.27 -2.63 -7.03
C ALA A 245 -17.52 -3.45 -6.67
N PHE A 246 -17.78 -3.63 -5.38
CA PHE A 246 -18.84 -4.52 -4.89
C PHE A 246 -19.96 -3.82 -4.13
N GLY A 247 -19.78 -2.54 -3.78
CA GLY A 247 -20.75 -1.77 -3.00
C GLY A 247 -20.76 -2.13 -1.51
N ALA A 248 -21.23 -1.17 -0.69
CA ALA A 248 -21.35 -1.18 0.78
C ALA A 248 -20.07 -1.52 1.59
N GLN A 249 -19.81 -0.75 2.65
CA GLN A 249 -18.87 -1.18 3.69
C GLN A 249 -19.44 -2.46 4.29
N PRO A 250 -18.78 -3.63 4.18
CA PRO A 250 -19.22 -4.77 4.95
C PRO A 250 -19.23 -4.35 6.43
N ASP A 251 -20.05 -5.02 7.23
CA ASP A 251 -20.09 -4.84 8.69
C ASP A 251 -18.68 -4.71 9.27
N ARG A 252 -18.51 -4.12 10.46
CA ARG A 252 -17.17 -3.89 11.06
C ARG A 252 -16.26 -5.14 11.19
N GLY A 253 -16.72 -6.33 10.81
CA GLY A 253 -15.93 -7.54 10.70
C GLY A 253 -14.94 -7.57 9.52
N PRO A 254 -14.02 -8.55 9.54
CA PRO A 254 -12.89 -8.64 8.62
C PRO A 254 -13.31 -8.81 7.16
N ILE A 255 -12.49 -8.33 6.23
CA ILE A 255 -12.62 -8.63 4.80
C ILE A 255 -11.40 -9.41 4.37
N MET A 256 -11.55 -10.72 4.22
CA MET A 256 -10.41 -11.59 3.95
C MET A 256 -10.15 -11.74 2.46
N VAL A 257 -8.92 -11.45 2.04
CA VAL A 257 -8.36 -12.01 0.80
C VAL A 257 -7.87 -13.41 1.12
N LYS A 258 -8.45 -14.41 0.46
CA LYS A 258 -8.12 -15.82 0.66
C LYS A 258 -7.15 -16.40 -0.37
N GLY A 259 -6.86 -15.63 -1.41
CA GLY A 259 -5.95 -16.07 -2.46
C GLY A 259 -5.64 -14.99 -3.47
N VAL A 260 -4.49 -15.17 -4.11
CA VAL A 260 -4.01 -14.36 -5.24
C VAL A 260 -3.83 -15.25 -6.45
N LEU A 261 -4.27 -14.78 -7.61
CA LEU A 261 -4.01 -15.42 -8.90
C LEU A 261 -3.31 -14.42 -9.83
N LEU A 262 -2.16 -14.81 -10.37
CA LEU A 262 -1.46 -14.08 -11.42
C LEU A 262 -1.83 -14.73 -12.75
N PHE A 263 -2.35 -13.96 -13.70
CA PHE A 263 -2.97 -14.51 -14.90
C PHE A 263 -2.49 -13.82 -16.18
N ILE A 264 -2.45 -14.59 -17.27
CA ILE A 264 -2.23 -14.13 -18.63
C ILE A 264 -3.11 -14.93 -19.59
N ASN A 265 -3.62 -14.28 -20.63
CA ASN A 265 -4.47 -14.92 -21.62
C ASN A 265 -4.45 -14.23 -22.97
N THR A 266 -4.60 -15.03 -24.02
CA THR A 266 -4.67 -14.60 -25.42
C THR A 266 -5.69 -15.40 -26.24
N HIS A 267 -6.42 -16.30 -25.59
CA HIS A 267 -7.31 -17.26 -26.21
C HIS A 267 -8.54 -16.70 -26.94
N HIS A 268 -8.84 -15.41 -26.78
CA HIS A 268 -9.92 -14.72 -27.48
C HIS A 268 -9.40 -13.94 -28.70
N THR A 269 -8.37 -13.12 -28.50
CA THR A 269 -7.74 -12.24 -29.50
C THR A 269 -6.81 -12.95 -30.47
N LYS A 270 -6.35 -14.17 -30.13
CA LYS A 270 -5.51 -15.01 -31.00
C LYS A 270 -4.14 -14.40 -31.34
N SER A 271 -3.64 -13.53 -30.47
CA SER A 271 -2.37 -12.83 -30.64
C SER A 271 -1.52 -12.96 -29.39
N ASP A 272 -0.20 -12.93 -29.49
CA ASP A 272 0.64 -13.17 -28.30
C ASP A 272 0.61 -12.00 -27.31
N ALA A 273 0.84 -12.34 -26.05
CA ALA A 273 1.06 -11.41 -24.97
C ALA A 273 2.21 -11.90 -24.08
N GLU A 274 2.88 -10.95 -23.45
CA GLU A 274 3.96 -11.24 -22.53
C GLU A 274 3.97 -10.23 -21.38
N GLY A 275 4.02 -10.76 -20.16
CA GLY A 275 3.98 -9.98 -18.93
C GLY A 275 4.97 -10.49 -17.89
N CYS A 276 5.48 -9.56 -17.09
CA CYS A 276 6.33 -9.84 -15.95
C CYS A 276 5.72 -9.26 -14.67
N ILE A 277 5.83 -9.99 -13.57
CA ILE A 277 5.40 -9.55 -12.24
C ILE A 277 6.56 -9.73 -11.26
N GLY A 278 6.94 -8.65 -10.58
CA GLY A 278 7.90 -8.66 -9.48
C GLY A 278 7.24 -8.93 -8.13
N ASN A 279 7.96 -8.69 -7.04
CA ASN A 279 7.47 -9.01 -5.69
C ASN A 279 6.10 -8.38 -5.39
N ILE A 280 5.27 -9.11 -4.65
CA ILE A 280 3.93 -8.69 -4.21
C ILE A 280 3.86 -8.78 -2.70
N TYR A 281 3.33 -7.75 -2.05
CA TYR A 281 3.17 -7.72 -0.60
C TYR A 281 2.07 -6.76 -0.16
N PHE A 282 1.45 -7.05 0.99
CA PHE A 282 0.51 -6.14 1.64
C PHE A 282 1.22 -5.28 2.69
N THR A 283 0.75 -4.05 2.89
CA THR A 283 1.17 -3.16 3.98
C THR A 283 -0.01 -2.54 4.72
N ASN A 284 0.21 -2.23 6.00
CA ASN A 284 -0.76 -1.51 6.83
C ASN A 284 -0.86 -0.01 6.48
N LYS A 285 0.20 0.57 5.88
CA LYS A 285 0.31 2.00 5.54
C LYS A 285 0.96 2.21 4.18
#